data_AF-A0A2K4ZKZ3-F1
#
_entry.id   AF-A0A2K4ZKZ3-F1
#
_cell.length_a   1.000
_cell.length_b   1.000
_cell.length_c   1.000
_cell.angle_alpha   90.00
_cell.angle_beta   90.00
_cell.angle_gamma   90.00
#
_symmetry.space_group_name_H-M   'P 1'
#
loop_
_entity.id
_entity.type
_entity.pdbx_description
1 polymer ?
#
loop_
_entity_poly.entity_id
_entity_poly.type
_entity_poly.pdbx_seq_one_letter_code
_entity_poly.pdbx_strand_id
1 'polypeptide(L)'
;MPEAQLYFLSDQYYQDFPDDRLMQNKDIIDGLPHSRPCFFAFKDSKTADIYWIVPISSKFEKFKRIEQDKIKKYGYCNTIRFGIVLGRNTAFLIQNMCPATGKYLTAYVDKNNYPIRIDNRVAADVEKNARNVLAIAKRGAKVIFPDVFKIYHELEQQVIQDTRLSL
;
A
#
# COMPACT_ATOMS: atom_id res chain seq x y z
N MET A 1 -3.05 -14.80 -0.62
CA MET A 1 -1.76 -14.10 -0.50
C MET A 1 -1.15 -14.43 0.85
N PRO A 2 0.13 -14.84 0.90
CA PRO A 2 0.82 -15.04 2.16
C PRO A 2 0.97 -13.71 2.90
N GLU A 3 0.88 -13.79 4.23
CA GLU A 3 0.99 -12.64 5.13
C GLU A 3 2.40 -12.03 5.07
N ALA A 4 2.48 -10.71 5.26
CA ALA A 4 3.71 -9.92 5.38
C ALA A 4 4.71 -9.92 4.18
N GLN A 5 4.20 -9.84 2.94
CA GLN A 5 5.02 -9.78 1.71
C GLN A 5 4.93 -8.45 0.96
N LEU A 6 5.92 -8.20 0.10
CA LEU A 6 5.91 -7.08 -0.84
C LEU A 6 5.36 -7.51 -2.21
N TYR A 7 4.67 -6.56 -2.86
CA TYR A 7 4.08 -6.69 -4.18
C TYR A 7 4.36 -5.43 -5.00
N PHE A 8 4.20 -5.53 -6.31
CA PHE A 8 4.13 -4.40 -7.22
C PHE A 8 2.70 -4.26 -7.73
N LEU A 9 2.25 -3.01 -7.85
CA LEU A 9 1.05 -2.68 -8.63
C LEU A 9 1.42 -2.62 -10.11
N SER A 10 0.60 -3.29 -10.93
CA SER A 10 0.68 -3.21 -12.39
C SER A 10 0.37 -1.79 -12.89
N ASP A 11 0.93 -1.39 -14.03
CA ASP A 11 0.62 -0.08 -14.62
C ASP A 11 -0.85 0.08 -15.00
N GLN A 12 -1.53 -1.02 -15.33
CA GLN A 12 -2.97 -1.05 -15.61
C GLN A 12 -3.79 -0.53 -14.43
N TYR A 13 -3.36 -0.78 -13.19
CA TYR A 13 -4.04 -0.26 -12.00
C TYR A 13 -4.15 1.27 -12.03
N TYR A 14 -3.07 1.96 -12.42
CA TYR A 14 -3.06 3.42 -12.47
C TYR A 14 -3.87 3.98 -13.66
N GLN A 15 -4.07 3.18 -14.70
CA GLN A 15 -4.91 3.54 -15.85
C GLN A 15 -6.39 3.36 -15.51
N ASP A 16 -6.73 2.26 -14.83
CA ASP A 16 -8.11 1.94 -14.44
C ASP A 16 -8.60 2.86 -13.31
N PHE A 17 -7.69 3.28 -12.42
CA PHE A 17 -7.99 4.14 -11.27
C PHE A 17 -7.21 5.45 -11.33
N PRO A 18 -7.56 6.39 -12.23
CA PRO A 18 -6.85 7.66 -12.35
C PRO A 18 -7.10 8.54 -11.12
N ASP A 19 -6.06 8.70 -10.30
CA ASP A 19 -6.02 9.53 -9.09
C ASP A 19 -4.61 10.15 -8.95
N ASP A 20 -4.54 11.48 -8.85
CA ASP A 20 -3.29 12.27 -8.84
C ASP A 20 -2.48 12.12 -7.55
N ARG A 21 -3.05 11.48 -6.52
CA ARG A 21 -2.46 11.26 -5.21
C ARG A 21 -2.07 9.81 -4.97
N LEU A 22 -2.42 8.88 -5.87
CA LEU A 22 -1.84 7.55 -5.90
C LEU A 22 -0.33 7.66 -6.09
N MET A 23 0.42 6.96 -5.25
CA MET A 23 1.85 6.83 -5.47
C MET A 23 2.11 5.92 -6.65
N GLN A 24 2.40 6.53 -7.79
CA GLN A 24 2.74 5.83 -9.01
C GLN A 24 4.09 5.11 -8.92
N ASN A 25 4.26 4.15 -9.82
CA ASN A 25 5.56 3.57 -10.16
C ASN A 25 6.54 4.70 -10.53
N LYS A 26 7.82 4.51 -10.23
CA LYS A 26 8.83 5.52 -10.57
C LYS A 26 9.24 5.35 -12.03
N ASP A 27 9.70 6.46 -12.61
CA ASP A 27 10.32 6.50 -13.93
C ASP A 27 11.44 5.47 -14.08
N ILE A 28 11.72 5.16 -15.34
CA ILE A 28 12.80 4.30 -15.81
C ILE A 28 14.12 4.72 -15.13
N ILE A 29 14.74 3.82 -14.37
CA ILE A 29 16.12 3.97 -13.88
C ILE A 29 16.97 3.00 -14.68
N ASP A 30 18.02 3.51 -15.35
CA ASP A 30 18.94 2.72 -16.18
C ASP A 30 18.27 1.91 -17.30
N GLY A 31 17.21 2.44 -17.92
CA GLY A 31 16.46 1.76 -18.98
C GLY A 31 15.47 0.71 -18.49
N LEU A 32 15.34 0.49 -17.17
CA LEU A 32 14.42 -0.47 -16.58
C LEU A 32 13.26 0.23 -15.83
N PRO A 33 12.01 -0.20 -16.03
CA PRO A 33 10.87 0.24 -15.22
C PRO A 33 11.13 -0.03 -13.74
N HIS A 34 11.04 1.01 -12.90
CA HIS A 34 11.17 0.85 -11.45
C HIS A 34 9.82 0.95 -10.76
N SER A 35 9.14 -0.19 -10.71
CA SER A 35 7.92 -0.35 -9.95
C SER A 35 8.15 -0.09 -8.47
N ARG A 36 7.18 0.56 -7.82
CA ARG A 36 7.24 0.85 -6.40
C ARG A 36 6.77 -0.37 -5.61
N PRO A 37 7.59 -0.94 -4.70
CA PRO A 37 7.10 -2.00 -3.84
C PRO A 37 6.01 -1.48 -2.90
N CYS A 38 5.01 -2.31 -2.67
CA CYS A 38 3.90 -2.11 -1.78
C CYS A 38 3.82 -3.28 -0.82
N PHE A 39 3.67 -2.99 0.46
CA PHE A 39 3.43 -3.99 1.49
C PHE A 39 1.97 -4.43 1.49
N PHE A 40 1.73 -5.73 1.44
CA PHE A 40 0.42 -6.29 1.75
C PHE A 40 0.12 -6.11 3.23
N ALA A 41 -0.81 -5.22 3.57
CA ALA A 41 -1.14 -4.94 4.96
C ALA A 41 -2.23 -5.87 5.49
N PHE A 42 -3.36 -5.98 4.80
CA PHE A 42 -4.47 -6.85 5.21
C PHE A 42 -5.50 -7.06 4.10
N LYS A 43 -6.28 -8.15 4.21
CA LYS A 43 -7.51 -8.32 3.42
C LYS A 43 -8.63 -7.43 3.93
N ASP A 44 -9.44 -6.92 3.01
CA ASP A 44 -10.67 -6.24 3.37
C ASP A 44 -11.66 -7.21 4.04
N SER A 45 -12.39 -6.71 5.04
CA SER A 45 -13.30 -7.54 5.84
C SER A 45 -14.64 -7.80 5.17
N LYS A 46 -15.05 -6.95 4.21
CA LYS A 46 -16.33 -7.08 3.51
C LYS A 46 -16.15 -7.83 2.18
N THR A 47 -15.08 -7.51 1.44
CA THR A 47 -14.82 -8.08 0.12
C THR A 47 -13.47 -8.79 0.14
N ALA A 48 -13.48 -10.11 0.32
CA ALA A 48 -12.27 -10.91 0.62
C ALA A 48 -11.17 -10.88 -0.48
N ASP A 49 -11.54 -10.52 -1.71
CA ASP A 49 -10.64 -10.37 -2.85
C ASP A 49 -10.00 -8.98 -2.96
N ILE A 50 -10.44 -8.03 -2.13
CA ILE A 50 -9.82 -6.71 -2.00
C ILE A 50 -8.78 -6.75 -0.88
N TYR A 51 -7.62 -6.21 -1.18
CA TYR A 51 -6.45 -6.14 -0.31
C TYR A 51 -6.04 -4.69 -0.11
N TRP A 52 -5.73 -4.32 1.12
CA TRP A 52 -5.15 -3.02 1.44
C TRP A 52 -3.64 -3.11 1.41
N ILE A 53 -3.02 -2.28 0.57
CA ILE A 53 -1.58 -2.26 0.36
C ILE A 53 -0.98 -0.89 0.71
N VAL A 54 0.24 -0.90 1.22
CA VAL A 54 0.94 0.30 1.71
C VAL A 54 2.22 0.50 0.89
N PRO A 55 2.33 1.56 0.06
CA PRO A 55 3.56 1.85 -0.67
C PRO A 55 4.75 2.10 0.27
N ILE A 56 5.94 1.65 -0.13
CA ILE A 56 7.18 1.91 0.60
C ILE A 56 8.07 2.94 -0.10
N SER A 57 9.00 3.51 0.66
CA SER A 57 9.98 4.45 0.14
C SER A 57 11.33 4.35 0.85
N SER A 58 12.41 4.34 0.05
CA SER A 58 13.78 4.47 0.51
C SER A 58 14.18 5.90 0.91
N LYS A 59 13.35 6.92 0.64
CA LYS A 59 13.58 8.32 1.06
C LYS A 59 13.35 8.49 2.58
N PHE A 60 14.07 7.73 3.39
CA PHE A 60 13.88 7.61 4.84
C PHE A 60 13.92 8.98 5.54
N GLU A 61 14.99 9.76 5.36
CA GLU A 61 15.16 11.07 6.01
C GLU A 61 14.05 12.07 5.69
N LYS A 62 13.53 12.04 4.45
CA LYS A 62 12.38 12.88 4.06
C LYS A 62 11.17 12.54 4.92
N PHE A 63 10.82 11.26 5.01
CA PHE A 63 9.63 10.83 5.72
C PHE A 63 9.80 10.89 7.24
N LYS A 64 11.03 10.76 7.74
CA LYS A 64 11.34 10.96 9.16
C LYS A 64 11.06 12.39 9.61
N ARG A 65 11.45 13.39 8.81
CA ARG A 65 11.09 14.80 9.06
C ARG A 65 9.57 15.02 9.07
N ILE A 66 8.86 14.45 8.10
CA ILE A 66 7.38 14.57 8.03
C ILE A 66 6.70 13.93 9.25
N GLU A 67 7.20 12.77 9.71
CA GLU A 67 6.72 12.14 10.94
C GLU A 67 6.92 13.06 12.15
N GLN A 68 8.12 13.62 12.31
CA GLN A 68 8.44 14.54 13.41
C GLN A 68 7.54 15.78 13.41
N ASP A 69 7.29 16.36 12.23
CA ASP A 69 6.38 17.51 12.09
C ASP A 69 4.94 17.15 12.51
N LYS A 70 4.47 15.96 12.14
CA LYS A 70 3.16 15.44 12.56
C LYS A 70 3.10 15.19 14.07
N ILE A 71 4.14 14.61 14.66
CA ILE A 71 4.22 14.39 16.11
C ILE A 71 4.22 15.73 16.85
N LYS A 72 5.00 16.72 16.38
CA LYS A 72 5.02 18.06 16.99
C LYS A 72 3.64 18.73 16.94
N LYS A 73 2.89 18.54 15.85
CA LYS A 73 1.58 19.17 15.66
C LYS A 73 0.43 18.44 16.36
N TYR A 74 0.44 17.11 16.38
CA TYR A 74 -0.70 16.28 16.79
C TYR A 74 -0.41 15.37 17.98
N GLY A 75 0.83 15.32 18.48
CA GLY A 75 1.28 14.43 19.55
C GLY A 75 1.61 13.01 19.11
N TYR A 76 1.27 12.60 17.87
CA TYR A 76 1.52 11.27 17.34
C TYR A 76 1.58 11.24 15.81
N CYS A 77 2.09 10.14 15.23
CA CYS A 77 2.03 9.85 13.81
C CYS A 77 1.79 8.35 13.55
N ASN A 78 0.60 8.02 13.05
CA ASN A 78 0.22 6.68 12.60
C ASN A 78 0.13 6.56 11.06
N THR A 79 0.44 7.64 10.33
CA THR A 79 0.30 7.72 8.86
C THR A 79 1.60 7.41 8.12
N ILE A 80 2.72 7.30 8.84
CA ILE A 80 4.04 6.93 8.34
C ILE A 80 4.67 6.03 9.40
N ARG A 81 5.11 4.82 9.01
CA ARG A 81 5.85 3.88 9.88
C ARG A 81 7.19 3.54 9.26
N PHE A 82 8.09 2.93 10.01
CA PHE A 82 9.46 2.67 9.58
C PHE A 82 9.90 1.25 9.89
N GLY A 83 10.80 0.72 9.07
CA GLY A 83 11.41 -0.59 9.26
C GLY A 83 12.61 -0.80 8.34
N ILE A 84 13.15 -2.02 8.36
CA ILE A 84 14.23 -2.46 7.48
C ILE A 84 13.65 -3.39 6.42
N VAL A 85 13.94 -3.10 5.15
CA VAL A 85 13.59 -3.93 4.00
C VAL A 85 14.86 -4.15 3.19
N LEU A 86 15.25 -5.41 2.94
CA LEU A 86 16.47 -5.75 2.19
C LEU A 86 17.72 -5.02 2.71
N GLY A 87 17.87 -4.95 4.05
CA GLY A 87 19.00 -4.27 4.70
C GLY A 87 18.98 -2.73 4.64
N ARG A 88 17.88 -2.12 4.19
CA ARG A 88 17.76 -0.66 4.04
C ARG A 88 16.64 -0.07 4.89
N ASN A 89 16.94 1.08 5.51
CA ASN A 89 15.94 1.90 6.19
C ASN A 89 14.84 2.32 5.22
N THR A 90 13.60 2.02 5.58
CA THR A 90 12.43 2.12 4.71
C THR A 90 11.27 2.77 5.44
N ALA A 91 10.58 3.68 4.76
CA ALA A 91 9.33 4.27 5.23
C ALA A 91 8.12 3.58 4.58
N PHE A 92 7.12 3.27 5.39
CA PHE A 92 5.83 2.72 5.00
C PHE A 92 4.78 3.84 5.02
N LEU A 93 4.21 4.14 3.86
CA LEU A 93 3.44 5.34 3.61
C LEU A 93 1.95 5.06 3.73
N ILE A 94 1.46 4.88 4.95
CA ILE A 94 0.05 4.55 5.23
C ILE A 94 -0.89 5.64 4.72
N GLN A 95 -0.51 6.91 4.77
CA GLN A 95 -1.23 8.02 4.14
C GLN A 95 -1.37 7.90 2.61
N ASN A 96 -0.64 6.99 1.96
CA ASN A 96 -0.72 6.69 0.53
C ASN A 96 -1.22 5.26 0.27
N MET A 97 -1.76 4.57 1.27
CA MET A 97 -2.31 3.23 1.07
C MET A 97 -3.49 3.25 0.09
N CYS A 98 -3.72 2.12 -0.58
CA CYS A 98 -4.82 1.95 -1.52
C CYS A 98 -5.34 0.50 -1.52
N PRO A 99 -6.60 0.28 -1.92
CA PRO A 99 -7.14 -1.06 -2.13
C PRO A 99 -6.75 -1.59 -3.51
N ALA A 100 -6.52 -2.90 -3.64
CA ALA A 100 -6.24 -3.57 -4.90
C ALA A 100 -6.75 -5.02 -4.86
N THR A 101 -7.01 -5.61 -6.03
CA THR A 101 -7.31 -7.04 -6.17
C THR A 101 -6.11 -7.81 -6.71
N GLY A 102 -6.16 -9.14 -6.63
CA GLY A 102 -5.05 -10.00 -7.05
C GLY A 102 -4.57 -9.79 -8.50
N LYS A 103 -5.47 -9.43 -9.42
CA LYS A 103 -5.14 -9.20 -10.83
C LYS A 103 -4.19 -8.02 -11.08
N TYR A 104 -4.13 -7.06 -10.16
CA TYR A 104 -3.22 -5.92 -10.25
C TYR A 104 -1.90 -6.12 -9.50
N LEU A 105 -1.72 -7.26 -8.84
CA LEU A 105 -0.62 -7.48 -7.88
C LEU A 105 0.35 -8.56 -8.38
N THR A 106 1.61 -8.18 -8.51
CA THR A 106 2.72 -9.11 -8.79
C THR A 106 3.60 -9.22 -7.56
N ALA A 107 3.85 -10.44 -7.07
CA ALA A 107 4.72 -10.65 -5.91
C ALA A 107 6.14 -10.14 -6.18
N TYR A 108 6.71 -9.39 -5.23
CA TYR A 108 8.12 -9.04 -5.30
C TYR A 108 8.94 -10.20 -4.76
N VAL A 109 9.74 -10.81 -5.63
CA VAL A 109 10.61 -11.96 -5.32
C VAL A 109 12.09 -11.62 -5.47
N ASP A 110 12.96 -12.40 -4.83
CA ASP A 110 14.40 -12.36 -5.04
C ASP A 110 14.83 -13.13 -6.31
N LYS A 111 16.14 -13.20 -6.55
CA LYS A 111 16.75 -13.91 -7.68
C LYS A 111 16.47 -15.43 -7.71
N ASN A 112 16.00 -16.01 -6.61
CA ASN A 112 15.68 -17.42 -6.47
C ASN A 112 14.15 -17.66 -6.45
N ASN A 113 13.35 -16.66 -6.85
CA ASN A 113 11.88 -16.67 -6.79
C ASN A 113 11.27 -16.80 -5.38
N TYR A 114 12.02 -16.45 -4.32
CA TYR A 114 11.45 -16.36 -2.97
C TYR A 114 10.82 -14.98 -2.74
N PRO A 115 9.58 -14.91 -2.22
CA PRO A 115 8.95 -13.64 -1.89
C PRO A 115 9.76 -12.82 -0.88
N ILE A 116 9.91 -11.52 -1.15
CA ILE A 116 10.51 -10.59 -0.20
C ILE A 116 9.53 -10.39 0.97
N ARG A 117 9.91 -10.92 2.12
CA ARG A 117 9.15 -10.82 3.38
C ARG A 117 9.60 -9.64 4.22
N ILE A 118 8.68 -9.15 5.04
CA ILE A 118 8.95 -8.13 6.05
C ILE A 118 9.04 -8.78 7.42
N ASP A 119 9.89 -8.22 8.29
CA ASP A 119 9.93 -8.59 9.70
C ASP A 119 8.51 -8.53 10.32
N ASN A 120 8.14 -9.57 11.07
CA ASN A 120 6.79 -9.72 11.59
C ASN A 120 6.38 -8.59 12.55
N ARG A 121 7.34 -7.98 13.29
CA ARG A 121 7.03 -6.86 14.19
C ARG A 121 6.73 -5.60 13.39
N VAL A 122 7.50 -5.34 12.33
CA VAL A 122 7.23 -4.24 11.39
C VAL A 122 5.90 -4.46 10.68
N ALA A 123 5.63 -5.67 10.21
CA ALA A 123 4.37 -6.02 9.56
C ALA A 123 3.17 -5.75 10.48
N ALA A 124 3.21 -6.24 11.72
CA ALA A 124 2.14 -6.04 12.70
C ALA A 124 1.95 -4.55 13.07
N ASP A 125 3.03 -3.79 13.19
CA ASP A 125 2.97 -2.34 13.44
C ASP A 125 2.32 -1.58 12.26
N VAL A 126 2.73 -1.88 11.03
CA VAL A 126 2.17 -1.25 9.83
C VAL A 126 0.70 -1.63 9.67
N GLU A 127 0.33 -2.91 9.83
CA GLU A 127 -1.05 -3.37 9.74
C GLU A 127 -1.94 -2.67 10.77
N LYS A 128 -1.54 -2.67 12.05
CA LYS A 128 -2.30 -2.03 13.12
C LYS A 128 -2.55 -0.55 12.82
N ASN A 129 -1.52 0.18 12.40
CA ASN A 129 -1.65 1.60 12.08
C ASN A 129 -2.48 1.84 10.82
N ALA A 130 -2.35 0.99 9.79
CA ALA A 130 -3.13 1.10 8.57
C ALA A 130 -4.63 0.86 8.80
N ARG A 131 -5.00 -0.14 9.62
CA ARG A 131 -6.39 -0.34 10.05
C ARG A 131 -6.93 0.87 10.80
N ASN A 132 -6.14 1.45 11.71
CA ASN A 132 -6.53 2.65 12.46
C ASN A 132 -6.73 3.86 11.54
N VAL A 133 -5.81 4.10 10.60
CA VAL A 133 -5.91 5.20 9.62
C VAL A 133 -7.14 5.01 8.72
N LEU A 134 -7.42 3.78 8.27
CA LEU A 134 -8.61 3.48 7.48
C LEU A 134 -9.90 3.76 8.28
N ALA A 135 -9.95 3.37 9.56
CA ALA A 135 -11.09 3.65 10.42
C ALA A 135 -11.31 5.15 10.64
N ILE A 136 -10.23 5.93 10.78
CA ILE A 136 -10.27 7.40 10.86
C ILE A 136 -10.79 8.00 9.54
N ALA A 137 -10.31 7.51 8.39
CA ALA A 137 -10.76 7.95 7.08
C ALA A 137 -12.26 7.65 6.84
N LYS A 138 -12.74 6.48 7.28
CA LYS A 138 -14.17 6.09 7.21
C LYS A 138 -15.08 7.03 8.01
N ARG A 139 -14.55 7.79 8.98
CA ARG A 139 -15.27 8.84 9.72
C ARG A 139 -15.21 10.22 9.04
N GLY A 140 -14.65 10.30 7.83
CA GLY A 140 -14.59 11.52 7.03
C GLY A 140 -13.29 12.33 7.14
N ALA A 141 -12.30 11.88 7.92
CA ALA A 141 -11.03 12.59 8.05
C ALA A 141 -10.12 12.35 6.83
N LYS A 142 -9.52 13.42 6.30
CA LYS A 142 -8.63 13.40 5.13
C LYS A 142 -7.19 12.99 5.53
N VAL A 143 -7.03 11.75 6.00
CA VAL A 143 -5.73 11.19 6.45
C VAL A 143 -5.05 10.27 5.43
N ILE A 144 -5.79 9.85 4.40
CA ILE A 144 -5.32 9.11 3.23
C ILE A 144 -5.42 10.05 2.03
N PHE A 145 -4.39 10.11 1.20
CA PHE A 145 -4.32 11.07 0.09
C PHE A 145 -5.16 10.65 -1.12
N PRO A 146 -5.02 9.42 -1.67
CA PRO A 146 -5.90 8.96 -2.74
C PRO A 146 -7.36 8.87 -2.30
N ASP A 147 -8.29 9.00 -3.24
CA ASP A 147 -9.70 8.68 -3.03
C ASP A 147 -9.91 7.16 -2.99
N VAL A 148 -9.44 6.55 -1.91
CA VAL A 148 -9.49 5.10 -1.72
C VAL A 148 -10.91 4.54 -1.65
N PHE A 149 -11.91 5.36 -1.35
CA PHE A 149 -13.31 4.92 -1.31
C PHE A 149 -13.91 4.81 -2.71
N LYS A 150 -13.59 5.76 -3.59
CA LYS A 150 -13.92 5.64 -5.02
C LYS A 150 -13.27 4.40 -5.62
N ILE A 151 -11.96 4.23 -5.44
CA ILE A 151 -11.22 3.07 -5.95
C ILE A 151 -11.80 1.76 -5.39
N TYR A 152 -12.09 1.71 -4.09
CA TYR A 152 -12.70 0.54 -3.47
C TYR A 152 -14.05 0.17 -4.11
N HIS A 153 -14.92 1.16 -4.35
CA HIS A 153 -16.22 0.93 -4.94
C HIS A 153 -16.10 0.37 -6.37
N GLU A 154 -15.21 0.92 -7.17
CA GLU A 154 -14.96 0.44 -8.54
C GLU A 154 -14.38 -0.99 -8.53
N LEU A 155 -13.45 -1.31 -7.62
CA LEU A 155 -12.96 -2.67 -7.42
C LEU A 155 -14.07 -3.64 -7.00
N GLU A 156 -14.98 -3.22 -6.11
CA GLU A 156 -16.12 -4.03 -5.68
C GLU A 156 -17.03 -4.38 -6.87
N GLN A 157 -17.28 -3.43 -7.79
CA GLN A 157 -18.03 -3.71 -9.02
C GLN A 157 -17.30 -4.70 -9.93
N GLN A 158 -15.98 -4.55 -10.09
CA GLN A 158 -15.17 -5.49 -10.87
C GLN A 158 -15.26 -6.91 -10.29
N VAL A 159 -15.11 -7.08 -8.97
CA VAL A 159 -15.20 -8.39 -8.30
C VAL A 159 -16.58 -9.04 -8.50
N ILE A 160 -17.67 -8.27 -8.36
CA ILE A 160 -19.03 -8.77 -8.57
C ILE A 160 -19.21 -9.24 -10.03
N GLN A 161 -18.70 -8.47 -11.00
CA GLN A 161 -18.80 -8.80 -12.41
C GLN A 161 -18.00 -10.06 -12.76
N ASP A 162 -16.76 -10.15 -12.28
CA ASP A 162 -15.88 -11.30 -12.49
C ASP A 162 -16.51 -12.58 -11.89
N THR A 163 -17.15 -12.47 -10.72
CA THR A 163 -17.86 -13.59 -10.07
C THR A 163 -19.03 -14.09 -10.92
N ARG A 164 -19.82 -13.17 -11.51
CA ARG A 164 -20.97 -13.52 -12.37
C ARG A 164 -20.56 -14.19 -13.68
N LEU A 165 -19.40 -13.84 -14.22
CA LEU A 165 -18.88 -14.44 -15.46
C LEU A 165 -18.24 -15.82 -15.24
N SER A 166 -17.90 -16.15 -13.99
CA SER A 166 -17.34 -17.45 -13.60
C SER A 166 -18.40 -18.51 -13.22
N LEU A 167 -19.68 -18.15 -13.22
CA LEU A 167 -20.84 -19.00 -12.96
C LEU A 167 -21.54 -19.38 -14.27
#